data_AF-A0A8J7S5F9-F1
#
_entry.id   AF-A0A8J7S5F9-F1
#
_cell.length_a   1.000
_cell.length_b   1.000
_cell.length_c   1.000
_cell.angle_alpha   90.00
_cell.angle_beta   90.00
_cell.angle_gamma   90.00
#
_symmetry.space_group_name_H-M   'P 1'
#
loop_
_entity.id
_entity.type
_entity.pdbx_description
1 polymer ?
#
loop_
_entity_poly.entity_id
_entity_poly.type
_entity_poly.pdbx_seq_one_letter_code
_entity_poly.pdbx_strand_id
1 'polypeptide(L)'
;MIARELSRLAGSADLVVFALYDPEDPEEPSAYELLDREEAGGPIDLDIGFDFEGVGVWYLCYRDGETFAARKVLLQMRGGRYVHGQVGWFEGFWDEFPQYVAQDSWVRAAVLKAPANAG
;
A
#
# COMPACT_ATOMS: atom_id res chain seq x y z
N MET A 1 10.63 -10.83 7.02
CA MET A 1 9.54 -11.78 6.72
C MET A 1 8.45 -11.13 5.88
N ILE A 2 7.92 -9.96 6.27
CA ILE A 2 6.89 -9.26 5.49
C ILE A 2 7.38 -8.62 4.18
N ALA A 3 8.61 -8.07 4.14
CA ALA A 3 9.23 -7.57 2.91
C ALA A 3 9.28 -8.66 1.81
N ARG A 4 9.83 -9.82 2.14
CA ARG A 4 9.94 -10.95 1.19
C ARG A 4 8.58 -11.40 0.66
N GLU A 5 7.54 -11.39 1.49
CA GLU A 5 6.20 -11.76 1.07
C GLU A 5 5.59 -10.69 0.17
N LEU A 6 5.76 -9.40 0.49
CA LEU A 6 5.34 -8.29 -0.37
C LEU A 6 6.05 -8.33 -1.73
N SER A 7 7.37 -8.50 -1.76
CA SER A 7 8.12 -8.64 -3.02
C SER A 7 7.65 -9.85 -3.83
N ARG A 8 7.36 -10.99 -3.16
CA ARG A 8 6.81 -12.18 -3.83
C ARG A 8 5.44 -11.91 -4.46
N LEU A 9 4.57 -11.19 -3.75
CA LEU A 9 3.23 -10.84 -4.24
C LEU A 9 3.33 -9.85 -5.40
N ALA A 10 4.22 -8.87 -5.31
CA ALA A 10 4.46 -7.88 -6.35
C ALA A 10 4.91 -8.51 -7.67
N GLY A 11 5.79 -9.52 -7.61
CA GLY A 11 6.19 -10.25 -8.81
C GLY A 11 5.02 -10.92 -9.55
N SER A 12 3.91 -11.19 -8.85
CA SER A 12 2.67 -11.71 -9.43
C SER A 12 1.57 -10.67 -9.67
N ALA A 13 1.75 -9.42 -9.26
CA ALA A 13 0.83 -8.32 -9.53
C ALA A 13 1.04 -7.75 -10.94
N ASP A 14 -0.05 -7.29 -11.56
CA ASP A 14 0.00 -6.53 -12.82
C ASP A 14 0.34 -5.07 -12.55
N LEU A 15 -0.10 -4.54 -11.41
CA LEU A 15 0.18 -3.18 -10.99
C LEU A 15 0.40 -3.13 -9.48
N VAL A 16 1.41 -2.37 -9.06
CA VAL A 16 1.65 -2.05 -7.65
C VAL A 16 1.57 -0.55 -7.47
N VAL A 17 0.74 -0.10 -6.53
CA VAL A 17 0.78 1.27 -6.03
C VAL A 17 1.37 1.27 -4.63
N PHE A 18 2.32 2.16 -4.38
CA PHE A 18 2.81 2.51 -3.06
C PHE A 18 2.44 3.95 -2.73
N ALA A 19 1.93 4.18 -1.53
CA ALA A 19 1.65 5.50 -0.99
C ALA A 19 2.17 5.58 0.44
N LEU A 20 2.94 6.62 0.75
CA LEU A 20 3.42 6.93 2.09
C LEU A 20 2.66 8.13 2.63
N TYR A 21 2.13 8.00 3.84
CA TYR A 21 1.39 9.07 4.51
C TYR A 21 2.11 9.51 5.76
N ASP A 22 2.12 10.82 5.98
CA ASP A 22 2.50 11.41 7.25
C ASP A 22 1.34 11.21 8.25
N PRO A 23 1.58 10.60 9.44
CA PRO A 23 0.54 10.49 10.46
C PRO A 23 0.04 11.84 10.98
N GLU A 24 0.85 12.90 10.87
CA GLU A 24 0.48 14.26 11.29
C GLU A 24 -0.39 14.96 10.23
N ASP A 25 -0.26 14.58 8.96
CA ASP A 25 -1.08 15.07 7.85
C ASP A 25 -1.48 13.92 6.89
N PRO A 26 -2.53 13.14 7.24
CA PRO A 26 -2.89 11.94 6.51
C PRO A 26 -3.86 12.19 5.34
N GLU A 27 -4.12 13.46 4.98
CA GLU A 27 -5.08 13.79 3.91
C GLU A 27 -4.53 13.41 2.52
N GLU A 28 -3.23 13.60 2.32
CA GLU A 28 -2.54 13.31 1.06
C GLU A 28 -1.25 12.52 1.32
N PRO A 29 -0.84 11.64 0.38
CA PRO A 29 0.41 10.93 0.52
C PRO A 29 1.60 11.87 0.32
N SER A 30 2.59 11.78 1.20
CA SER A 30 3.87 12.47 1.10
C SER A 30 4.78 11.88 0.01
N ALA A 31 4.59 10.61 -0.32
CA ALA A 31 5.22 9.96 -1.47
C ALA A 31 4.24 8.99 -2.15
N TYR A 32 4.35 8.88 -3.47
CA TYR A 32 3.51 8.01 -4.27
C TYR A 32 4.35 7.39 -5.40
N GLU A 33 4.20 6.09 -5.61
CA GLU A 33 4.84 5.35 -6.68
C GLU A 33 3.85 4.36 -7.31
N LEU A 34 3.90 4.24 -8.63
CA LEU A 34 3.12 3.27 -9.38
C LEU A 34 4.09 2.47 -10.25
N LEU A 35 4.01 1.15 -10.15
CA LEU A 35 4.77 0.20 -10.95
C LEU A 35 3.79 -0.64 -11.75
N ASP A 36 3.98 -0.66 -13.06
CA ASP A 36 3.20 -1.44 -14.00
C ASP A 36 4.08 -2.55 -14.60
N ARG A 37 3.56 -3.78 -14.61
CA ARG A 37 4.29 -4.96 -15.13
C ARG A 37 4.60 -4.85 -16.61
N GLU A 38 3.68 -4.33 -17.42
CA GLU A 38 3.87 -4.18 -18.86
C GLU A 38 4.97 -3.16 -19.13
N GLU A 39 4.95 -2.02 -18.41
CA GLU A 39 5.99 -0.99 -18.51
C GLU A 39 7.36 -1.50 -18.03
N ALA A 40 7.39 -2.32 -16.98
CA ALA A 40 8.60 -2.95 -16.47
C ALA A 40 9.15 -4.05 -17.42
N GLY A 41 8.37 -4.51 -18.40
CA GLY A 41 8.75 -5.58 -19.32
C GLY A 41 8.89 -6.96 -18.66
N GLY A 42 8.29 -7.15 -17.48
CA GLY A 42 8.45 -8.36 -16.68
C GLY A 42 7.88 -8.24 -15.26
N PRO A 43 8.07 -9.26 -14.41
CA PRO A 43 7.61 -9.25 -13.03
C PRO A 43 8.09 -7.99 -12.28
N ILE A 44 7.20 -7.38 -11.49
CA ILE A 44 7.54 -6.22 -10.68
C ILE A 44 8.45 -6.68 -9.53
N ASP A 45 9.68 -6.17 -9.49
CA ASP A 45 10.61 -6.36 -8.39
C ASP A 45 10.54 -5.17 -7.44
N LEU A 46 10.00 -5.40 -6.24
CA LEU A 46 9.92 -4.40 -5.19
C LEU A 46 11.09 -4.58 -4.22
N ASP A 47 11.97 -3.59 -4.17
CA ASP A 47 12.93 -3.43 -3.08
C ASP A 47 12.26 -2.74 -1.89
N ILE A 48 11.88 -3.53 -0.88
CA ILE A 48 11.08 -3.05 0.25
C ILE A 48 11.99 -2.78 1.44
N GLY A 49 12.35 -1.52 1.60
CA GLY A 49 12.89 -0.96 2.83
C GLY A 49 11.78 -0.57 3.81
N PHE A 50 12.00 -0.80 5.10
CA PHE A 50 11.14 -0.25 6.16
C PHE A 50 11.78 0.95 6.85
N ASP A 51 12.76 1.58 6.20
CA ASP A 51 13.48 2.74 6.70
C ASP A 51 12.71 4.03 6.39
N PHE A 52 11.41 4.04 6.68
CA PHE A 52 10.53 5.20 6.56
C PHE A 52 9.84 5.48 7.89
N GLU A 53 9.35 6.71 8.05
CA GLU A 53 8.47 7.11 9.13
C GLU A 53 7.06 7.33 8.58
N GLY A 54 6.04 6.92 9.31
CA GLY A 54 4.64 7.11 8.92
C GLY A 54 3.92 5.83 8.50
N VAL A 55 2.95 5.96 7.60
CA VAL A 55 2.08 4.87 7.16
C VAL A 55 2.31 4.56 5.68
N GLY A 56 2.98 3.45 5.41
CA GLY A 56 3.16 2.92 4.05
C GLY A 56 1.98 2.02 3.67
N VAL A 57 1.43 2.22 2.48
CA VAL A 57 0.33 1.43 1.92
C VAL A 57 0.74 0.90 0.56
N TRP A 58 0.67 -0.41 0.39
CA TRP A 58 0.86 -1.10 -0.89
C TRP A 58 -0.47 -1.65 -1.37
N TYR A 59 -0.79 -1.39 -2.63
CA TYR A 59 -1.88 -2.00 -3.38
C TYR A 59 -1.28 -2.89 -4.45
N LEU A 60 -1.41 -4.21 -4.28
CA LEU A 60 -0.95 -5.18 -5.27
C LEU A 60 -2.15 -5.67 -6.05
N CYS A 61 -2.27 -5.23 -7.29
CA CYS A 61 -3.43 -5.46 -8.14
C CYS A 61 -3.19 -6.59 -9.15
N TYR A 62 -4.20 -7.44 -9.32
CA TYR A 62 -4.24 -8.57 -10.23
C TYR A 62 -5.46 -8.36 -11.13
N ARG A 63 -5.23 -8.06 -12.40
CA ARG A 63 -6.27 -7.74 -13.37
C ARG A 63 -6.75 -9.01 -14.06
N ASP A 64 -8.06 -9.16 -14.17
CA ASP A 64 -8.70 -10.24 -14.92
C ASP A 64 -9.77 -9.64 -15.85
N GLY A 65 -9.35 -9.27 -17.06
CA GLY A 65 -10.22 -8.62 -18.04
C GLY A 65 -10.73 -7.24 -17.58
N GLU A 66 -12.03 -7.19 -17.28
CA GLU A 66 -12.75 -5.98 -16.81
C GLU A 66 -12.78 -5.86 -15.29
N THR A 67 -12.39 -6.91 -14.56
CA THR A 67 -12.35 -6.91 -13.11
C THR A 67 -10.92 -6.91 -12.59
N PHE A 68 -10.79 -6.69 -11.28
CA PHE A 68 -9.53 -6.86 -10.58
C PHE A 68 -9.76 -7.46 -9.20
N ALA A 69 -8.74 -8.15 -8.71
CA ALA A 69 -8.55 -8.42 -7.29
C ALA A 69 -7.31 -7.65 -6.84
N ALA A 70 -7.33 -7.09 -5.63
CA ALA A 70 -6.18 -6.40 -5.11
C ALA A 70 -5.97 -6.70 -3.64
N ARG A 71 -4.70 -6.91 -3.29
CA ARG A 71 -4.25 -7.07 -1.93
C ARG A 71 -3.75 -5.73 -1.44
N LYS A 72 -4.32 -5.26 -0.34
CA LYS A 72 -3.88 -4.05 0.35
C LYS A 72 -3.02 -4.45 1.54
N VAL A 73 -1.85 -3.84 1.68
CA VAL A 73 -0.97 -4.01 2.84
C VAL A 73 -0.64 -2.64 3.39
N LEU A 74 -0.96 -2.41 4.66
CA LEU A 74 -0.64 -1.20 5.40
C LEU A 74 0.39 -1.53 6.46
N LEU A 75 1.42 -0.71 6.59
CA LEU A 75 2.42 -0.78 7.66
C LEU A 75 2.67 0.61 8.22
N GLN A 76 2.71 0.70 9.55
CA GLN A 76 3.07 1.91 10.26
C GLN A 76 4.42 1.73 10.94
N MET A 77 5.33 2.66 10.64
CA MET A 77 6.65 2.78 11.25
C MET A 77 6.73 4.07 12.06
N ARG A 78 7.27 4.00 13.27
CA ARG A 78 7.52 5.16 14.14
C ARG A 78 8.82 5.00 14.91
N GLY A 79 9.71 5.98 14.84
CA GLY A 79 11.04 5.94 15.46
C GLY A 79 11.86 4.72 15.02
N GLY A 80 11.81 4.36 13.74
CA GLY A 80 12.46 3.20 13.14
C GLY A 80 11.89 1.85 13.58
N ARG A 81 10.69 1.82 14.17
CA ARG A 81 10.07 0.60 14.69
C ARG A 81 8.68 0.38 14.11
N TYR A 82 8.36 -0.87 13.85
CA TYR A 82 7.01 -1.29 13.50
C TYR A 82 6.05 -1.02 14.66
N VAL A 83 4.93 -0.35 14.34
CA VAL A 83 3.86 -0.03 15.29
C VAL A 83 2.63 -0.88 15.01
N HIS A 84 2.18 -0.88 13.76
CA HIS A 84 0.92 -1.49 13.35
C HIS A 84 0.97 -1.93 11.89
N GLY A 85 0.13 -2.90 11.54
CA GLY A 85 0.01 -3.39 10.18
C GLY A 85 -1.34 -4.06 9.96
N GLN A 86 -1.87 -3.89 8.76
CA GLN A 86 -3.15 -4.45 8.34
C GLN A 86 -3.03 -4.99 6.92
N VAL A 87 -3.67 -6.12 6.66
CA VAL A 87 -3.76 -6.71 5.32
C VAL A 87 -5.21 -6.92 4.97
N GLY A 88 -5.57 -6.58 3.73
CA GLY A 88 -6.92 -6.72 3.21
C GLY A 88 -6.93 -7.20 1.76
N TRP A 89 -8.11 -7.63 1.34
CA TRP A 89 -8.42 -7.95 -0.05
C TRP A 89 -9.64 -7.14 -0.46
N PHE A 90 -9.64 -6.72 -1.72
CA PHE A 90 -10.78 -6.06 -2.35
C PHE A 90 -10.84 -6.48 -3.81
N GLU A 91 -12.05 -6.49 -4.35
CA GLU A 91 -12.34 -6.86 -5.72
C GLU A 91 -13.31 -5.82 -6.30
N GLY A 92 -13.24 -5.59 -7.59
CA GLY A 92 -14.08 -4.60 -8.25
C GLY A 92 -13.87 -4.56 -9.75
N PHE A 93 -14.43 -3.54 -10.39
CA PHE A 93 -14.21 -3.27 -11.81
C PHE A 93 -12.95 -2.44 -12.01
N TRP A 94 -12.21 -2.73 -13.08
CA TRP A 94 -10.89 -2.13 -13.33
C TRP A 94 -10.95 -0.61 -13.50
N ASP A 95 -12.02 -0.08 -14.09
CA ASP A 95 -12.27 1.35 -14.24
C ASP A 95 -12.48 2.09 -12.91
N GLU A 96 -12.90 1.38 -11.86
CA GLU A 96 -13.05 1.90 -10.50
C GLU A 96 -11.75 1.85 -9.69
N PHE A 97 -10.75 1.07 -10.12
CA PHE A 97 -9.49 0.87 -9.37
C PHE A 97 -8.82 2.19 -8.93
N PRO A 98 -8.68 3.22 -9.79
CA PRO A 98 -8.10 4.50 -9.36
C PRO A 98 -8.86 5.17 -8.21
N GLN A 99 -10.18 5.01 -8.16
CA GLN A 99 -11.01 5.56 -7.10
C GLN A 99 -10.80 4.81 -5.79
N TYR A 100 -10.61 3.49 -5.84
CA TYR A 100 -10.29 2.68 -4.66
C TYR A 100 -8.96 3.07 -4.02
N VAL A 101 -7.95 3.38 -4.84
CA VAL A 101 -6.65 3.88 -4.36
C VAL A 101 -6.81 5.29 -3.77
N ALA A 102 -7.57 6.18 -4.43
CA ALA A 102 -7.71 7.57 -4.02
C ALA A 102 -8.55 7.78 -2.74
N GLN A 103 -9.59 6.97 -2.49
CA GLN A 103 -10.51 7.16 -1.36
C GLN A 103 -9.97 6.69 0.01
N ASP A 104 -8.67 6.40 0.08
CA ASP A 104 -7.88 5.67 1.09
C ASP A 104 -8.37 5.67 2.57
N SER A 105 -9.54 5.09 2.81
CA SER A 105 -10.24 5.14 4.11
C SER A 105 -9.52 4.38 5.23
N TRP A 106 -8.56 3.52 4.87
CA TRP A 106 -7.76 2.75 5.81
C TRP A 106 -6.66 3.58 6.46
N VAL A 107 -6.08 4.54 5.74
CA VAL A 107 -5.05 5.42 6.31
C VAL A 107 -5.67 6.21 7.46
N ARG A 108 -6.83 6.82 7.24
CA ARG A 108 -7.58 7.51 8.29
C ARG A 108 -7.86 6.59 9.48
N ALA A 109 -8.33 5.36 9.24
CA ALA A 109 -8.61 4.41 10.32
C ALA A 109 -7.34 3.97 11.08
N ALA A 110 -6.20 3.81 10.40
CA ALA A 110 -4.93 3.43 11.01
C ALA A 110 -4.31 4.58 11.82
N VAL A 111 -4.32 5.80 11.27
CA VAL A 111 -3.86 7.03 11.93
C VAL A 111 -4.72 7.31 13.16
N LEU A 112 -6.06 7.18 13.06
CA LEU A 112 -6.98 7.37 14.18
C LEU A 112 -6.92 6.27 15.25
N LYS A 113 -6.39 5.08 14.94
CA LYS A 113 -6.22 3.97 15.90
C LYS A 113 -4.88 3.99 16.63
N ALA A 114 -3.92 4.83 16.21
CA ALA A 114 -2.75 5.06 17.03
C ALA A 114 -3.22 5.64 18.38
N PRO A 115 -2.85 5.05 19.53
CA PRO A 115 -3.34 5.54 20.81
C PRO A 115 -2.85 6.98 20.97
N ALA A 116 -3.81 7.91 21.10
CA ALA A 116 -3.60 9.25 21.60
C ALA A 116 -3.09 9.15 23.05
N ASN A 117 -1.80 8.88 23.22
CA ASN A 117 -1.09 8.88 24.50
C ASN A 117 0.40 9.10 24.25
N ALA A 118 0.80 10.36 24.06
CA ALA A 118 2.11 10.90 24.48
C ALA A 118 2.08 12.42 24.30
N GLY A 119 1.80 13.16 25.38
CA GLY A 119 1.79 14.62 25.42
C GLY A 119 0.91 15.14 26.54
#